data_AF-A0A540MNM6-F1
#
_entry.id   AF-A0A540MNM6-F1
#
_cell.length_a   1.000
_cell.length_b   1.000
_cell.length_c   1.000
_cell.angle_alpha   90.00
_cell.angle_beta   90.00
_cell.angle_gamma   90.00
#
_symmetry.space_group_name_H-M   'P 1'
#
loop_
_entity.id
_entity.type
_entity.pdbx_description
1 polymer ?
#
loop_
_entity_poly.entity_id
_entity_poly.type
_entity_poly.pdbx_seq_one_letter_code
_entity_poly.pdbx_strand_id
1 'polypeptide(L)' 'MRSRRRRAKAMKIAAVADGVNSVAFNEEKKDQMVIIGDEVDAASLALSLRKKVGHATLVIVEEIVLEDI' A
#
# COMPACT_ATOMS: atom_id res chain seq x y z
N MET A 1 2.24 12.16 -3.70
CA MET A 1 3.56 11.90 -3.10
C MET A 1 4.72 12.00 -4.12
N ARG A 2 5.28 13.21 -4.31
CA ARG A 2 6.33 13.51 -5.32
C ARG A 2 7.79 13.31 -4.88
N SER A 3 8.07 13.03 -3.60
CA SER A 3 9.45 12.92 -3.08
C SER A 3 9.92 11.47 -2.97
N ARG A 4 11.11 11.17 -3.51
CA ARG A 4 11.75 9.85 -3.44
C ARG A 4 11.89 9.35 -2.00
N ARG A 5 12.26 10.23 -1.06
CA ARG A 5 12.38 9.92 0.38
C ARG A 5 11.04 9.48 0.99
N ARG A 6 9.94 10.18 0.67
CA ARG A 6 8.60 9.85 1.17
C ARG A 6 8.09 8.53 0.58
N ARG A 7 8.33 8.30 -0.71
CA ARG A 7 8.01 7.03 -1.40
C ARG A 7 8.71 5.85 -0.75
N ALA A 8 10.03 5.96 -0.55
CA ALA A 8 10.82 4.90 0.09
C ALA A 8 10.34 4.62 1.52
N LYS A 9 9.98 5.66 2.29
CA LYS A 9 9.43 5.47 3.65
C LYS A 9 8.07 4.78 3.64
N ALA A 10 7.18 5.16 2.73
CA ALA A 10 5.87 4.53 2.58
C ALA A 10 5.99 3.05 2.19
N MET A 11 6.83 2.74 1.19
CA MET A 11 7.13 1.37 0.80
C MET A 11 7.67 0.54 1.96
N LYS A 12 8.63 1.06 2.72
CA LYS A 12 9.18 0.35 3.89
C LYS A 12 8.12 0.04 4.95
N ILE A 13 7.16 0.95 5.17
CA ILE A 13 6.08 0.73 6.14
C ILE A 13 5.10 -0.33 5.63
N ALA A 14 4.74 -0.28 4.35
CA ALA A 14 3.82 -1.25 3.76
C ALA A 14 4.44 -2.64 3.64
N ALA A 15 5.69 -2.74 3.20
CA ALA A 15 6.38 -4.02 3.00
C ALA A 15 6.61 -4.83 4.29
N VAL A 16 6.55 -4.19 5.46
CA VAL A 16 6.72 -4.88 6.77
C VAL A 16 5.39 -5.02 7.52
N ALA A 17 4.27 -4.65 6.91
CA ALA A 17 2.97 -4.87 7.50
C ALA A 17 2.58 -6.35 7.39
N ASP A 18 1.89 -6.85 8.41
CA ASP A 18 1.47 -8.25 8.45
C ASP A 18 0.55 -8.59 7.26
N GLY A 19 0.77 -9.78 6.71
CA GLY A 19 0.03 -10.26 5.54
C GLY A 19 0.51 -9.74 4.19
N VAL A 20 1.41 -8.74 4.13
CA VAL A 20 1.83 -8.15 2.86
C VAL A 20 2.85 -9.02 2.12
N ASN A 21 2.51 -9.40 0.87
CA ASN A 21 3.36 -10.17 -0.03
C ASN A 21 4.09 -9.28 -1.05
N SER A 22 3.44 -8.22 -1.54
CA SER A 22 4.02 -7.30 -2.54
C SER A 22 3.53 -5.88 -2.36
N VAL A 23 4.41 -4.92 -2.68
CA VAL A 23 4.10 -3.49 -2.67
C VAL A 23 4.69 -2.81 -3.91
N ALA A 24 3.87 -2.02 -4.60
CA ALA A 24 4.31 -1.25 -5.75
C ALA A 24 3.59 0.10 -5.80
N PHE A 25 4.22 1.12 -6.39
CA PHE A 25 3.48 2.31 -6.78
C PHE A 25 2.84 2.08 -8.14
N ASN A 26 1.59 2.51 -8.29
CA ASN A 26 0.90 2.48 -9.57
C ASN A 26 1.66 3.36 -10.59
N GLU A 27 1.82 2.83 -11.81
CA GLU A 27 2.57 3.48 -12.89
C GLU A 27 1.84 4.71 -13.45
N GLU A 28 0.52 4.61 -13.62
CA GLU A 28 -0.33 5.70 -14.11
C GLU A 28 -0.54 6.76 -13.03
N LYS A 29 -0.99 6.31 -11.85
CA LYS A 29 -1.25 7.17 -10.69
C LYS A 29 -0.06 7.06 -9.75
N LYS A 30 0.99 7.82 -10.07
CA LYS A 30 2.27 7.82 -9.33
C LYS A 30 2.12 8.00 -7.81
N ASP A 31 1.01 8.56 -7.32
CA ASP A 31 0.76 8.81 -5.91
C ASP A 31 -0.05 7.70 -5.20
N GLN A 32 -0.46 6.66 -5.92
CA GLN A 32 -1.16 5.51 -5.40
C GLN A 32 -0.22 4.31 -5.26
N MET A 33 -0.41 3.56 -4.19
CA MET A 33 0.36 2.36 -3.87
C MET A 33 -0.59 1.17 -3.90
N VAL A 34 -0.20 0.13 -4.63
CA VAL A 34 -0.88 -1.16 -4.71
C VAL A 34 -0.16 -2.11 -3.75
N ILE A 35 -0.95 -2.84 -2.98
CA ILE A 35 -0.48 -3.74 -1.91
C ILE A 35 -1.23 -5.04 -2.12
N ILE A 36 -0.48 -6.14 -2.25
CA ILE A 36 -1.01 -7.49 -2.43
C ILE A 36 -0.56 -8.30 -1.23
N GLY A 37 -1.47 -9.06 -0.65
CA GLY A 37 -1.20 -9.84 0.54
C GLY A 37 -2.42 -10.58 1.06
N ASP A 38 -2.18 -11.51 1.97
CA ASP A 38 -3.19 -12.35 2.61
C ASP A 38 -3.50 -11.80 4.00
N GLU A 39 -4.78 -11.62 4.32
CA GLU A 39 -5.23 -11.08 5.63
C GLU A 39 -4.65 -9.69 5.99
N VAL A 40 -4.41 -8.84 4.99
CA VAL A 40 -3.88 -7.48 5.22
C VAL A 40 -4.92 -6.58 5.91
N ASP A 41 -4.60 -6.08 7.11
CA ASP A 41 -5.38 -5.03 7.76
C ASP A 41 -5.14 -3.66 7.07
N ALA A 42 -5.93 -3.42 6.02
CA ALA A 42 -5.89 -2.19 5.24
C ALA A 42 -6.14 -0.93 6.10
N ALA A 43 -6.99 -1.01 7.13
CA ALA A 43 -7.32 0.13 7.97
C ALA A 43 -6.13 0.54 8.84
N SER A 44 -5.48 -0.43 9.50
CA SER A 44 -4.28 -0.20 10.32
C SER A 44 -3.10 0.25 9.47
N LEU A 45 -2.96 -0.28 8.25
CA LEU A 45 -1.91 0.14 7.33
C LEU A 45 -2.11 1.59 6.86
N ALA A 46 -3.33 1.97 6.47
CA ALA A 46 -3.66 3.35 6.12
C ALA A 46 -3.42 4.31 7.31
N LEU A 47 -3.80 3.90 8.53
CA LEU A 47 -3.54 4.66 9.75
C LEU A 47 -2.03 4.86 9.99
N SER A 48 -1.23 3.81 9.82
CA SER A 48 0.23 3.85 9.96
C SER A 48 0.88 4.81 8.96
N LEU A 49 0.41 4.81 7.71
CA LEU A 49 0.87 5.74 6.69
C LEU A 49 0.48 7.19 7.03
N ARG A 50 -0.77 7.42 7.48
CA ARG A 50 -1.23 8.75 7.96
C ARG A 50 -0.32 9.31 9.04
N LYS A 51 0.02 8.49 10.04
CA LYS A 51 0.87 8.89 11.17
C LYS A 51 2.33 9.11 10.79
N LYS A 52 2.91 8.24 9.95
CA LYS A 52 4.37 8.19 9.73
C LYS A 52 4.84 8.87 8.44
N VAL A 53 3.96 9.04 7.45
CA VAL A 53 4.30 9.58 6.12
C VAL A 53 3.56 10.88 5.84
N GLY A 54 2.28 10.94 6.20
CA GLY A 54 1.37 12.04 5.92
C GLY A 54 0.05 11.52 5.34
N HIS A 55 -0.77 12.41 4.77
CA HIS A 55 -2.10 12.06 4.28
C HIS A 55 -2.11 10.80 3.39
N ALA A 56 -2.95 9.82 3.77
CA ALA A 56 -3.17 8.58 3.04
C ALA A 56 -4.66 8.22 3.10
N THR A 57 -5.20 7.68 2.01
CA THR A 57 -6.61 7.29 1.89
C THR A 57 -6.68 5.93 1.22
N LEU A 58 -7.56 5.06 1.73
CA LEU A 58 -7.90 3.81 1.06
C LEU A 58 -8.75 4.16 -0.16
N VAL A 59 -8.31 3.73 -1.33
CA VAL A 59 -9.01 4.03 -2.60
C VAL A 59 -9.87 2.84 -2.99
N ILE A 60 -9.28 1.64 -3.00
CA ILE A 60 -9.92 0.38 -3.34
C ILE A 60 -9.37 -0.67 -2.38
N VAL A 61 -10.24 -1.58 -1.94
CA VAL A 61 -9.89 -2.82 -1.26
C VAL A 61 -10.74 -3.89 -1.92
N GLU A 62 -10.08 -4.88 -2.50
CA GLU A 62 -10.72 -5.97 -3.24
C GLU A 62 -9.98 -7.27 -2.97
N GLU A 63 -10.73 -8.37 -3.03
CA GLU A 63 -10.16 -9.71 -2.99
C GLU A 63 -9.64 -10.09 -4.37
N ILE A 64 -8.45 -10.69 -4.43
CA ILE A 64 -7.89 -11.17 -5.69
C ILE A 64 -8.38 -12.59 -5.88
N VAL A 65 -9.47 -12.74 -6.64
CA VAL A 65 -9.94 -14.06 -7.08
C VAL A 65 -9.08 -14.46 -8.28
N LEU A 66 -8.26 -15.50 -8.11
CA LEU A 66 -7.53 -16.12 -9.23
C LEU A 66 -8.52 -16.92 -10.08
N GLU A 67 -9.31 -16.23 -10.89
CA GLU A 67 -10.11 -16.86 -11.94
C GLU A 67 -9.25 -17.02 -13.21
N ASP A 68 -8.92 -18.29 -13.49
CA ASP A 68 -8.38 -18.90 -14.72
C ASP A 68 -7.02 -18.43 -15.26
N ILE A 69 -5.98 -19.24 -15.00
CA ILE A 69 -4.81 -19.41 -15.88
C ILE A 69 -4.98 -20.73 -16.65
#